data_AF-A0A524LQ80-F1
#
_entry.id   AF-A0A524LQ80-F1
#
_cell.length_a   1.000
_cell.length_b   1.000
_cell.length_c   1.000
_cell.angle_alpha   90.00
_cell.angle_beta   90.00
_cell.angle_gamma   90.00
#
_symmetry.space_group_name_H-M   'P 1'
#
loop_
_entity.id
_entity.type
_entity.pdbx_description
1 polymer ?
#
loop_
_entity_poly.entity_id
_entity_poly.type
_entity_poly.pdbx_seq_one_letter_code
_entity_poly.pdbx_strand_id
1 'polypeptide(L)'
;MEDILAKMALGEIYIRDGEFEDAIKWFRWMISQDPSLAGAIHNLRYALHEQGTARTKTRCGHIDCVKLNEVDVYPTNAVGAQFVIANYAIKYAEIPDTVRHIECPECQETTMYTFTLCPRCLEGYVSQCYVNMGNIDGSGKETHMETLFECQECGYKSTFAQFKTHAELRMYEELLRFRPEIKRYVEHQQARRGSF
;
A
#
# COMPACT_ATOMS: atom_id res chain seq x y z
N MET A 1 -21.88 19.69 3.06
CA MET A 1 -21.07 18.91 4.00
C MET A 1 -21.88 17.75 4.59
N GLU A 2 -23.13 17.97 5.02
CA GLU A 2 -24.04 16.90 5.52
C GLU A 2 -24.26 15.74 4.54
N ASP A 3 -24.35 16.00 3.24
CA ASP A 3 -24.58 14.97 2.22
C ASP A 3 -23.38 13.99 2.06
N ILE A 4 -22.14 14.46 2.21
CA ILE A 4 -20.95 13.60 2.06
C ILE A 4 -20.83 12.60 3.20
N LEU A 5 -21.07 13.06 4.44
CA LEU A 5 -21.05 12.19 5.61
C LEU A 5 -22.15 11.12 5.55
N ALA A 6 -23.35 11.50 5.10
CA ALA A 6 -24.44 10.54 4.87
C ALA A 6 -24.08 9.50 3.80
N LYS A 7 -23.45 9.94 2.69
CA LYS A 7 -22.97 9.05 1.63
C LYS A 7 -21.85 8.11 2.10
N MET A 8 -20.93 8.59 2.94
CA MET A 8 -19.91 7.75 3.58
C MET A 8 -20.53 6.68 4.47
N ALA A 9 -21.49 7.09 5.33
CA ALA A 9 -22.18 6.18 6.23
C ALA A 9 -22.93 5.07 5.47
N LEU A 10 -23.51 5.38 4.30
CA LEU A 10 -24.12 4.35 3.45
C LEU A 10 -23.09 3.31 2.97
N GLY A 11 -21.92 3.76 2.53
CA GLY A 11 -20.84 2.84 2.14
C GLY A 11 -20.35 1.97 3.32
N GLU A 12 -20.29 2.53 4.51
CA GLU A 12 -19.94 1.79 5.74
C GLU A 12 -21.01 0.76 6.14
N ILE A 13 -22.29 1.05 5.86
CA ILE A 13 -23.38 0.08 6.05
C ILE A 13 -23.17 -1.12 5.11
N TYR A 14 -22.88 -0.89 3.82
CA TYR A 14 -22.57 -1.98 2.88
C TYR A 14 -21.41 -2.85 3.37
N ILE A 15 -20.33 -2.23 3.85
CA ILE A 15 -19.19 -2.96 4.45
C ILE A 15 -19.66 -3.83 5.63
N ARG A 16 -20.42 -3.25 6.57
CA ARG A 16 -20.87 -3.95 7.78
C ARG A 16 -21.80 -5.13 7.45
N ASP A 17 -22.60 -5.00 6.41
CA ASP A 17 -23.53 -6.02 5.97
C ASP A 17 -22.84 -7.08 5.07
N GLY A 18 -21.53 -6.91 4.80
CA GLY A 18 -20.71 -7.83 4.00
C GLY A 18 -20.85 -7.63 2.49
N GLU A 19 -21.55 -6.59 2.05
CA GLU A 19 -21.77 -6.22 0.65
C GLU A 19 -20.58 -5.42 0.09
N PHE A 20 -19.38 -6.02 0.12
CA PHE A 20 -18.14 -5.33 -0.21
C PHE A 20 -18.07 -4.86 -1.66
N GLU A 21 -18.64 -5.60 -2.62
CA GLU A 21 -18.69 -5.21 -4.03
C GLU A 21 -19.44 -3.89 -4.22
N ASP A 22 -20.55 -3.72 -3.50
CA ASP A 22 -21.38 -2.51 -3.59
C ASP A 22 -20.75 -1.35 -2.83
N ALA A 23 -20.10 -1.62 -1.69
CA ALA A 23 -19.25 -0.64 -1.03
C ALA A 23 -18.12 -0.12 -1.95
N ILE A 24 -17.41 -1.01 -2.64
CA ILE A 24 -16.32 -0.65 -3.57
C ILE A 24 -16.85 0.21 -4.72
N LYS A 25 -17.95 -0.19 -5.37
CA LYS A 25 -18.59 0.62 -6.42
C LYS A 25 -18.99 1.99 -5.90
N TRP A 26 -19.55 2.05 -4.69
CA TRP A 26 -20.00 3.28 -4.06
C TRP A 26 -18.84 4.24 -3.75
N PHE A 27 -17.77 3.76 -3.12
CA PHE A 27 -16.61 4.59 -2.83
C PHE A 27 -15.88 5.04 -4.09
N ARG A 28 -15.78 4.19 -5.12
CA ARG A 28 -15.28 4.61 -6.45
C ARG A 28 -16.11 5.74 -7.04
N TRP A 29 -17.44 5.64 -6.95
CA TRP A 29 -18.32 6.72 -7.38
C TRP A 29 -18.04 8.00 -6.59
N MET A 30 -17.97 7.95 -5.26
CA MET A 30 -17.66 9.13 -4.43
C MET A 30 -16.32 9.78 -4.81
N ILE A 31 -15.27 8.97 -4.98
CA ILE A 31 -13.93 9.41 -5.38
C ILE A 31 -13.95 10.04 -6.79
N SER A 32 -14.76 9.53 -7.71
CA SER A 32 -14.92 10.13 -9.04
C SER A 32 -15.54 11.53 -8.99
N GLN A 33 -16.40 11.79 -7.99
CA GLN A 33 -17.01 13.10 -7.78
C GLN A 33 -16.05 14.07 -7.08
N ASP A 34 -15.30 13.57 -6.11
CA ASP A 34 -14.28 14.34 -5.40
C ASP A 34 -13.07 13.44 -5.04
N PRO A 35 -11.97 13.51 -5.81
CA PRO A 35 -10.77 12.74 -5.57
C PRO A 35 -10.03 13.11 -4.27
N SER A 36 -10.42 14.21 -3.60
CA SER A 36 -9.81 14.66 -2.35
C SER A 36 -10.40 14.00 -1.09
N LEU A 37 -11.43 13.16 -1.26
CA LEU A 37 -12.11 12.47 -0.15
C LEU A 37 -11.26 11.33 0.42
N ALA A 38 -10.32 11.67 1.31
CA ALA A 38 -9.46 10.71 2.00
C ALA A 38 -10.25 9.61 2.74
N GLY A 39 -11.41 9.95 3.32
CA GLY A 39 -12.30 8.97 3.97
C GLY A 39 -12.87 7.95 2.99
N ALA A 40 -13.25 8.36 1.77
CA ALA A 40 -13.72 7.45 0.74
C ALA A 40 -12.58 6.55 0.22
N ILE A 41 -11.37 7.09 0.06
CA ILE A 41 -10.17 6.32 -0.32
C ILE A 41 -9.82 5.30 0.78
N HIS A 42 -9.89 5.71 2.05
CA HIS A 42 -9.67 4.81 3.18
C HIS A 42 -10.70 3.67 3.20
N ASN A 43 -11.99 3.99 3.07
CA ASN A 43 -13.05 2.98 3.08
C ASN A 43 -13.00 2.08 1.84
N LEU A 44 -12.55 2.57 0.68
CA LEU A 44 -12.25 1.73 -0.49
C LEU A 44 -11.14 0.72 -0.17
N ARG A 45 -10.03 1.16 0.43
CA ARG A 45 -8.94 0.28 0.86
C ARG A 45 -9.42 -0.76 1.88
N TYR A 46 -10.27 -0.35 2.82
CA TYR A 46 -10.85 -1.23 3.81
C TYR A 46 -11.78 -2.27 3.18
N ALA A 47 -12.71 -1.85 2.30
CA ALA A 47 -13.60 -2.77 1.60
C ALA A 47 -12.83 -3.79 0.74
N LEU A 48 -11.80 -3.35 0.01
CA LEU A 48 -10.92 -4.25 -0.75
C LEU A 48 -10.17 -5.25 0.15
N HIS A 49 -9.77 -4.82 1.35
CA HIS A 49 -9.12 -5.66 2.35
C HIS A 49 -10.05 -6.76 2.86
N GLU A 50 -11.23 -6.36 3.34
CA GLU A 50 -12.22 -7.29 3.92
C GLU A 50 -12.77 -8.26 2.88
N GLN A 51 -12.92 -7.82 1.63
CA GLN A 51 -13.32 -8.70 0.54
C GLN A 51 -12.23 -9.74 0.18
N GLY A 52 -10.95 -9.42 0.42
CA GLY A 52 -9.82 -10.32 0.13
C GLY A 52 -9.59 -10.60 -1.37
N THR A 53 -10.21 -9.84 -2.27
CA THR A 53 -10.22 -10.10 -3.73
C THR A 53 -9.17 -9.33 -4.52
N ALA A 54 -8.47 -8.38 -3.89
CA ALA A 54 -7.53 -7.53 -4.61
C ALA A 54 -6.31 -8.31 -5.08
N ARG A 55 -5.98 -8.17 -6.36
CA ARG A 55 -4.85 -8.84 -7.01
C ARG A 55 -4.01 -7.84 -7.77
N THR A 56 -2.73 -8.13 -7.88
CA THR A 56 -1.81 -7.32 -8.66
C THR A 56 -0.74 -8.17 -9.30
N LYS A 57 -0.20 -7.71 -10.42
CA LYS A 57 0.95 -8.35 -11.06
C LYS A 57 2.22 -7.88 -10.39
N THR A 58 3.19 -8.78 -10.25
CA THR A 58 4.51 -8.44 -9.72
C THR A 58 5.58 -9.25 -10.43
N ARG A 59 6.85 -9.08 -10.09
CA ARG A 59 7.91 -9.94 -10.60
C ARG A 59 8.95 -10.18 -9.52
N CYS A 60 9.70 -11.27 -9.67
CA CYS A 60 10.83 -11.53 -8.80
C CYS A 60 11.81 -10.33 -8.83
N GLY A 61 12.39 -10.01 -7.68
CA GLY A 61 13.39 -8.94 -7.55
C GLY A 61 14.74 -9.28 -8.18
N HIS A 62 15.00 -10.56 -8.51
CA HIS A 62 16.22 -10.96 -9.19
C HIS A 62 16.21 -10.52 -10.66
N ILE A 63 17.31 -9.90 -11.07
CA ILE A 63 17.60 -9.63 -12.48
C ILE A 63 17.62 -11.00 -13.20
N ASP A 64 16.80 -11.15 -14.24
CA ASP A 64 16.59 -12.38 -15.03
C ASP A 64 15.70 -13.50 -14.43
N CYS A 65 14.95 -13.26 -13.34
CA CYS A 65 13.95 -14.22 -12.83
C CYS A 65 12.51 -13.85 -13.28
N VAL A 66 11.63 -14.85 -13.39
CA VAL A 66 10.30 -14.74 -14.02
C VAL A 66 9.35 -13.74 -13.34
N LYS A 67 8.38 -13.24 -14.13
CA LYS A 67 7.26 -12.44 -13.65
C LYS A 67 6.29 -13.31 -12.85
N LEU A 68 6.02 -12.89 -11.62
CA LEU A 68 4.95 -13.47 -10.80
C LEU A 68 3.62 -12.97 -11.39
N ASN A 69 2.87 -13.87 -12.03
CA ASN A 69 1.72 -13.48 -12.84
C ASN A 69 0.70 -12.63 -12.08
N GLU A 70 0.21 -13.13 -10.96
CA GLU A 70 -0.79 -12.46 -10.17
C GLU A 70 -0.64 -12.90 -8.71
N VAL A 71 -0.62 -11.94 -7.80
CA VAL A 71 -0.51 -12.17 -6.36
C VAL A 71 -1.68 -11.50 -5.65
N ASP A 72 -2.28 -12.22 -4.71
CA ASP A 72 -3.28 -11.62 -3.82
C ASP A 72 -2.61 -10.54 -2.97
N VAL A 73 -3.25 -9.38 -2.86
CA VAL A 73 -2.77 -8.25 -2.05
C VAL A 73 -3.14 -8.50 -0.59
N TYR A 74 -4.34 -9.00 -0.33
CA TYR A 74 -4.83 -9.28 1.00
C TYR A 74 -4.99 -10.78 1.23
N PRO A 75 -4.91 -11.25 2.49
CA PRO A 75 -4.52 -10.52 3.71
C PRO A 75 -2.99 -10.35 3.85
N THR A 76 -2.57 -9.54 4.84
CA THR A 76 -1.15 -9.42 5.22
C THR A 76 -0.66 -10.69 5.92
N ASN A 77 0.57 -11.14 5.63
CA ASN A 77 1.17 -12.33 6.28
C ASN A 77 2.54 -12.05 6.90
N ALA A 78 2.99 -10.80 6.88
CA ALA A 78 4.32 -10.42 7.37
C ALA A 78 4.28 -10.00 8.85
N VAL A 79 5.07 -10.67 9.68
CA VAL A 79 5.35 -10.23 11.04
C VAL A 79 6.11 -8.91 10.98
N GLY A 80 5.71 -7.93 11.79
CA GLY A 80 6.33 -6.60 11.77
C GLY A 80 5.89 -5.72 10.60
N ALA A 81 4.79 -6.07 9.89
CA ALA A 81 4.25 -5.25 8.79
C ALA A 81 4.09 -3.76 9.15
N GLN A 82 3.70 -3.44 10.39
CA GLN A 82 3.60 -2.04 10.86
C GLN A 82 4.91 -1.27 10.73
N PHE A 83 6.04 -1.90 11.07
CA PHE A 83 7.36 -1.28 10.93
C PHE A 83 7.67 -0.99 9.45
N VAL A 84 7.41 -1.97 8.57
CA VAL A 84 7.66 -1.84 7.13
C VAL A 84 6.77 -0.74 6.53
N ILE A 85 5.47 -0.77 6.84
CA ILE A 85 4.48 0.24 6.43
C ILE A 85 4.93 1.62 6.89
N ALA A 86 5.37 1.77 8.14
CA ALA A 86 5.75 3.07 8.66
C ALA A 86 7.04 3.61 8.04
N ASN A 87 8.04 2.75 7.77
CA ASN A 87 9.23 3.16 7.03
C ASN A 87 8.90 3.59 5.60
N TYR A 88 8.00 2.86 4.93
CA TYR A 88 7.49 3.23 3.61
C TYR A 88 6.78 4.59 3.65
N ALA A 89 5.90 4.79 4.64
CA ALA A 89 5.17 6.03 4.86
C ALA A 89 6.10 7.23 5.07
N ILE A 90 7.17 7.08 5.86
CA ILE A 90 8.18 8.12 6.04
C ILE A 90 8.91 8.42 4.73
N LYS A 91 9.26 7.38 3.96
CA LYS A 91 10.13 7.50 2.78
C LYS A 91 9.39 8.04 1.54
N TYR A 92 8.16 7.60 1.33
CA TYR A 92 7.39 7.86 0.11
C TYR A 92 6.14 8.73 0.33
N ALA A 93 5.77 9.02 1.59
CA ALA A 93 4.50 9.66 1.93
C ALA A 93 3.30 8.93 1.31
N GLU A 94 3.32 7.61 1.42
CA GLU A 94 2.32 6.69 0.89
C GLU A 94 2.12 5.58 1.94
N ILE A 95 0.91 5.04 2.09
CA ILE A 95 0.61 4.04 3.12
C ILE A 95 0.34 2.70 2.45
N PRO A 96 1.25 1.71 2.55
CA PRO A 96 0.97 0.39 2.05
C PRO A 96 -0.22 -0.23 2.76
N ASP A 97 -1.07 -0.90 2.01
CA ASP A 97 -2.26 -1.57 2.52
C ASP A 97 -1.93 -2.95 3.08
N THR A 98 -0.87 -3.59 2.55
CA THR A 98 -0.48 -4.93 2.92
C THR A 98 1.03 -5.12 2.80
N VAL A 99 1.54 -6.12 3.50
CA VAL A 99 2.92 -6.60 3.36
C VAL A 99 2.86 -8.11 3.22
N ARG A 100 3.56 -8.65 2.21
CA ARG A 100 3.56 -10.09 1.93
C ARG A 100 4.95 -10.65 1.74
N HIS A 101 5.20 -11.80 2.35
CA HIS A 101 6.29 -12.68 1.95
C HIS A 101 5.80 -13.57 0.80
N ILE A 102 6.52 -13.53 -0.32
CA ILE A 102 6.24 -14.32 -1.51
C ILE A 102 7.50 -15.11 -1.85
N GLU A 103 7.38 -16.44 -1.82
CA GLU A 103 8.41 -17.35 -2.30
C GLU A 103 8.30 -17.49 -3.82
N CYS A 104 9.40 -17.23 -4.52
CA CYS A 104 9.46 -17.45 -5.96
C CYS A 104 9.54 -18.96 -6.27
N PRO A 105 8.68 -19.51 -7.14
CA PRO A 105 8.70 -20.95 -7.45
C PRO A 105 9.95 -21.40 -8.22
N GLU A 106 10.68 -20.47 -8.86
CA GLU A 106 11.86 -20.81 -9.67
C GLU A 106 13.16 -20.75 -8.88
N CYS A 107 13.44 -19.61 -8.23
CA CYS A 107 14.67 -19.44 -7.46
C CYS A 107 14.51 -19.79 -5.97
N GLN A 108 13.30 -20.12 -5.52
CA GLN A 108 12.96 -20.46 -4.13
C GLN A 108 13.26 -19.35 -3.11
N GLU A 109 13.53 -18.13 -3.58
CA GLU A 109 13.78 -17.00 -2.71
C GLU A 109 12.49 -16.38 -2.21
N THR A 110 12.43 -16.18 -0.89
CA THR A 110 11.33 -15.47 -0.25
C THR A 110 11.62 -13.98 -0.21
N THR A 111 10.79 -13.21 -0.90
CA THR A 111 10.90 -11.76 -0.95
C THR A 111 9.74 -11.10 -0.23
N MET A 112 10.01 -10.02 0.50
CA MET A 112 8.96 -9.22 1.13
C MET A 112 8.50 -8.12 0.17
N TYR A 113 7.22 -8.05 -0.10
CA TYR A 113 6.59 -7.02 -0.90
C TYR A 113 5.70 -6.14 -0.03
N THR A 114 5.75 -4.83 -0.24
CA THR A 114 4.67 -3.93 0.17
C THR A 114 3.79 -3.68 -1.04
N PHE A 115 2.47 -3.63 -0.83
CA PHE A 115 1.54 -3.18 -1.87
C PHE A 115 0.74 -2.00 -1.37
N THR A 116 0.76 -0.92 -2.15
CA THR A 116 0.07 0.34 -1.90
C THR A 116 -0.95 0.52 -3.02
N LEU A 117 -2.23 0.69 -2.69
CA LEU A 117 -3.24 1.07 -3.68
C LEU A 117 -2.76 2.34 -4.37
N CYS A 118 -2.70 2.29 -5.70
CA CYS A 118 -2.06 3.31 -6.51
C CYS A 118 -2.68 4.68 -6.20
N PRO A 119 -1.90 5.64 -5.68
CA PRO A 119 -2.44 6.94 -5.27
C PRO A 119 -2.93 7.77 -6.46
N ARG A 120 -2.58 7.37 -7.70
CA ARG A 120 -2.98 8.04 -8.92
C ARG A 120 -4.31 7.53 -9.48
N CYS A 121 -4.44 6.21 -9.70
CA CYS A 121 -5.63 5.66 -10.35
C CYS A 121 -6.60 4.97 -9.39
N LEU A 122 -6.15 4.56 -8.20
CA LEU A 122 -6.96 3.83 -7.21
C LEU A 122 -7.59 2.52 -7.72
N GLU A 123 -7.10 2.00 -8.84
CA GLU A 123 -7.55 0.74 -9.45
C GLU A 123 -6.48 -0.36 -9.38
N GLY A 124 -5.20 0.01 -9.52
CA GLY A 124 -4.08 -0.93 -9.42
C GLY A 124 -3.26 -0.74 -8.16
N TYR A 125 -2.24 -1.58 -7.98
CA TYR A 125 -1.30 -1.46 -6.88
C TYR A 125 0.09 -1.10 -7.37
N VAL A 126 0.80 -0.32 -6.55
CA VAL A 126 2.23 -0.08 -6.66
C VAL A 126 2.89 -0.96 -5.62
N SER A 127 3.94 -1.69 -6.02
CA SER A 127 4.63 -2.58 -5.10
C SER A 127 6.10 -2.24 -4.98
N GLN A 128 6.63 -2.40 -3.78
CA GLN A 128 8.07 -2.41 -3.54
C GLN A 128 8.47 -3.79 -3.08
N CYS A 129 9.56 -4.33 -3.63
CA CYS A 129 10.19 -5.50 -3.04
C CYS A 129 11.39 -5.11 -2.18
N TYR A 130 11.48 -5.76 -1.03
CA TYR A 130 12.64 -5.81 -0.17
C TYR A 130 13.22 -7.21 -0.29
N VAL A 131 14.32 -7.32 -1.04
CA VAL A 131 15.09 -8.56 -1.08
C VAL A 131 16.08 -8.49 0.09
N ASN A 132 15.85 -9.30 1.12
CA ASN A 132 16.87 -9.54 2.13
C ASN A 132 17.56 -10.85 1.77
N MET A 133 18.88 -10.79 1.60
CA MET A 133 19.74 -11.93 1.28
C MET A 133 20.44 -12.39 2.55
N GLY A 134 20.38 -13.69 2.81
CA GLY A 134 21.13 -14.30 3.89
C GLY A 134 20.72 -15.72 4.15
N ASN A 135 21.31 -16.63 3.38
CA ASN A 135 21.55 -17.99 3.84
C ASN A 135 22.31 -17.85 5.19
N ILE A 136 21.77 -18.42 6.28
CA ILE A 136 22.30 -18.27 7.66
C ILE A 136 23.73 -18.85 7.78
N ASP A 137 24.21 -19.52 6.74
CA ASP A 137 25.51 -20.17 6.62
C ASP A 137 26.67 -19.24 6.20
N GLY A 138 26.42 -17.95 5.98
CA GLY A 138 27.49 -16.98 5.76
C GLY A 138 28.06 -16.95 4.35
N SER A 139 27.31 -17.40 3.33
CA SER A 139 27.77 -17.41 1.93
C SER A 139 27.77 -16.04 1.23
N GLY A 140 27.65 -14.92 1.96
CA GLY A 140 28.01 -13.58 1.48
C GLY A 140 27.36 -13.13 0.17
N LYS A 141 26.08 -13.43 -0.08
CA LYS A 141 25.38 -12.78 -1.19
C LYS A 141 24.89 -11.40 -0.70
N GLU A 142 25.34 -10.33 -1.36
CA GLU A 142 25.08 -8.92 -1.04
C GLU A 142 23.60 -8.55 -1.12
N THR A 143 23.03 -7.96 -0.07
CA THR A 143 21.65 -7.46 0.01
C THR A 143 21.30 -6.55 -1.19
N HIS A 144 20.66 -7.08 -2.23
CA HIS A 144 20.36 -6.29 -3.42
C HIS A 144 18.96 -5.66 -3.38
N MET A 145 18.99 -4.35 -3.12
CA MET A 145 18.19 -3.28 -3.72
C MET A 145 16.66 -3.36 -3.59
N GLU A 146 16.12 -2.40 -2.83
CA GLU A 146 14.73 -2.00 -2.93
C GLU A 146 14.35 -1.68 -4.39
N THR A 147 13.50 -2.50 -5.00
CA THR A 147 12.98 -2.21 -6.35
C THR A 147 11.54 -1.73 -6.24
N LEU A 148 11.28 -0.55 -6.79
CA LEU A 148 9.94 0.01 -6.94
C LEU A 148 9.37 -0.40 -8.30
N PHE A 149 8.28 -1.15 -8.25
CA PHE A 149 7.47 -1.49 -9.42
C PHE A 149 6.45 -0.39 -9.68
N GLU A 150 6.02 -0.29 -10.93
CA GLU A 150 4.98 0.65 -11.34
C GLU A 150 3.59 0.01 -11.23
N CYS A 151 2.58 0.85 -11.04
CA CYS A 151 1.19 0.47 -11.17
C CYS A 151 0.92 -0.03 -12.58
N GLN A 152 0.39 -1.24 -12.70
CA GLN A 152 0.15 -1.87 -14.00
C GLN A 152 -1.03 -1.25 -14.78
N GLU A 153 -1.89 -0.50 -14.10
CA GLU A 153 -3.06 0.15 -14.70
C GLU A 153 -2.72 1.52 -15.31
N CYS A 154 -1.79 2.27 -14.71
CA CYS A 154 -1.52 3.66 -15.13
C CYS A 154 -0.03 4.03 -15.22
N GLY A 155 0.89 3.07 -15.01
CA GLY A 155 2.34 3.28 -15.04
C GLY A 155 2.88 4.17 -13.92
N TYR A 156 2.08 4.46 -12.89
CA TYR A 156 2.53 5.28 -11.78
C TYR A 156 3.64 4.59 -10.98
N LYS A 157 4.71 5.32 -10.68
CA LYS A 157 5.82 4.86 -9.84
C LYS A 157 5.96 5.78 -8.63
N SER A 158 6.06 5.20 -7.43
CA SER A 158 6.25 5.98 -6.21
C SER A 158 7.52 6.82 -6.27
N THR A 159 7.43 8.02 -5.73
CA THR A 159 8.51 9.00 -5.62
C THR A 159 8.75 9.30 -4.15
N PHE A 160 9.98 9.68 -3.80
CA PHE A 160 10.29 10.04 -2.41
C PHE A 160 9.41 11.20 -1.94
N ALA A 161 9.11 11.22 -0.63
CA ALA A 161 8.26 12.22 0.01
C ALA A 161 8.68 13.66 -0.33
N GLN A 162 9.98 13.94 -0.39
CA GLN A 162 10.54 15.26 -0.72
C GLN A 162 10.23 15.75 -2.16
N PHE A 163 9.83 14.84 -3.05
CA PHE A 163 9.46 15.16 -4.44
C PHE A 163 7.94 15.18 -4.65
N LYS A 164 7.15 14.95 -3.59
CA LYS A 164 5.70 15.02 -3.65
C LYS A 164 5.22 16.46 -3.70
N THR A 165 4.11 16.67 -4.39
CA THR A 165 3.38 17.94 -4.37
C THR A 165 2.71 18.17 -3.02
N HIS A 166 2.40 19.43 -2.70
CA HIS A 166 1.63 19.77 -1.49
C HIS A 166 0.27 19.06 -1.42
N ALA A 167 -0.37 18.83 -2.56
CA ALA A 167 -1.66 18.14 -2.61
C ALA A 167 -1.51 16.65 -2.23
N GLU A 168 -0.47 15.97 -2.73
CA GLU A 168 -0.17 14.58 -2.38
C GLU A 168 0.18 14.44 -0.89
N LEU A 169 0.99 15.35 -0.35
CA LEU A 169 1.36 15.33 1.06
C LEU A 169 0.14 15.55 1.97
N ARG A 170 -0.75 16.48 1.62
CA ARG A 170 -2.01 16.68 2.35
C ARG A 170 -2.91 15.44 2.30
N MET A 171 -3.03 14.82 1.12
CA MET A 171 -3.79 13.57 0.99
C MET A 171 -3.21 12.47 1.88
N TYR A 172 -1.88 12.31 1.88
CA TYR A 172 -1.19 11.38 2.76
C TYR A 172 -1.47 11.66 4.24
N GLU A 173 -1.38 12.91 4.69
CA GLU A 173 -1.65 13.30 6.07
C GLU A 173 -3.08 12.98 6.50
N GLU A 174 -4.07 13.21 5.62
CA GLU A 174 -5.46 12.86 5.89
C GLU A 174 -5.65 11.34 5.96
N LEU A 175 -5.07 10.58 5.03
CA LEU A 175 -5.11 9.11 5.05
C LEU A 175 -4.44 8.53 6.31
N LEU A 176 -3.37 9.15 6.80
CA LEU A 176 -2.64 8.72 7.98
C LEU A 176 -3.48 8.81 9.26
N ARG A 177 -4.52 9.68 9.29
CA ARG A 177 -5.44 9.78 10.43
C ARG A 177 -6.25 8.51 10.65
N PHE A 178 -6.50 7.75 9.60
CA PHE A 178 -7.21 6.46 9.67
C PHE A 178 -6.30 5.29 10.06
N ARG A 179 -4.99 5.52 10.23
CA ARG A 179 -3.98 4.52 10.62
C ARG A 179 -3.19 5.03 11.84
N PRO A 180 -3.84 5.25 12.99
CA PRO A 180 -3.22 5.89 14.15
C PRO A 180 -1.99 5.14 14.68
N GLU A 181 -1.94 3.82 14.51
CA GLU A 181 -0.79 2.97 14.85
C GLU A 181 0.43 3.30 13.99
N ILE A 182 0.24 3.55 12.69
CA ILE A 182 1.31 3.95 11.78
C ILE A 182 1.68 5.41 12.03
N LYS A 183 0.68 6.28 12.22
CA LYS A 183 0.87 7.71 12.50
C LYS A 183 1.81 7.94 13.67
N ARG A 184 1.57 7.29 14.80
CA ARG A 184 2.42 7.41 16.01
C ARG A 184 3.86 7.03 15.73
N TYR A 185 4.08 5.99 14.94
CA TYR A 185 5.42 5.56 14.57
C TYR A 185 6.12 6.61 13.69
N VAL A 186 5.42 7.13 12.67
CA VAL A 186 5.93 8.18 11.78
C VAL A 186 6.33 9.41 12.59
N GLU A 187 5.46 9.90 13.45
CA GLU A 187 5.70 11.07 14.32
C GLU A 187 6.91 10.85 15.25
N HIS A 188 6.99 9.68 15.87
CA HIS A 188 8.13 9.33 16.74
C HIS A 188 9.46 9.30 15.98
N GLN A 189 9.50 8.74 14.76
CA GLN A 189 10.72 8.71 13.96
C GLN A 189 11.13 10.08 13.43
N GLN A 190 10.16 10.91 13.04
CA GLN A 190 10.42 12.30 12.62
C GLN A 190 10.98 13.13 13.77
N ALA A 191 10.42 13.00 14.98
CA ALA A 191 10.94 13.67 16.18
C ALA A 191 12.39 13.27 16.49
N ARG A 192 12.76 12.00 16.28
CA ARG A 192 14.14 11.50 16.47
C ARG A 192 15.12 11.98 15.41
N ARG A 193 14.66 12.27 14.19
CA ARG A 193 15.51 12.74 13.09
C ARG A 193 15.80 14.24 13.15
N GLY A 194 15.12 14.98 14.02
CA GLY A 194 15.23 16.43 14.12
C GLY A 194 14.49 17.10 12.96
N SER A 195 13.64 18.07 13.29
CA SER A 195 12.96 18.94 12.34
C SER A 195 13.95 19.48 11.30
N PHE A 196 13.65 19.27 10.01
CA PHE A 196 14.36 19.93 8.91
C PHE A 196 14.17 21.45 8.98
#